data_AF-A0A8J7DLT1-F1
#
_entry.id   AF-A0A8J7DLT1-F1
#
_cell.length_a   1.000
_cell.length_b   1.000
_cell.length_c   1.000
_cell.angle_alpha   90.00
_cell.angle_beta   90.00
_cell.angle_gamma   90.00
#
_symmetry.space_group_name_H-M   'P 1'
#
loop_
_entity.id
_entity.type
_entity.pdbx_description
1 polymer ?
#
loop_
_entity_poly.entity_id
_entity_poly.type
_entity_poly.pdbx_seq_one_letter_code
_entity_poly.pdbx_strand_id
1 'polypeptide(L)'
;MAFWFLLLLGLATYLMVQRSVAHITRTPVWLLWLVLMTPAFVLSGWTLMYGPKQPPPPSLLIWPSVVCLLLYWLLFQWGRRSPRDTQTEPESTELQSAVHPTVEPAPVRPIEPREETQLRNCFPWSTYYVQNIEYRPQAVVCRGQLRTTPSNAYQQIKANVEAQFGDRFLLIFQEGLNGKPFFVLVPNIKAAKEENGRRNPERLTRPGLALLLLAATLVTTTLVGAKIAGVELTTFESNPTVILKGLPYALGLMTILGIHELGHYLTARFYKIRSTLPYFIPMPFFLGTFGAFIQMRSPIPNRKALFDVSIAGPIAGFIATLPLLMWGLAHSEVVPLTEKTGLLNPDTLNPKYSILLALLSKLALGSQLTAKSAIDLHPLAVAGFLGLIVTALNLMPVGQLDGGHIVHAMFGQRTAMAIGQISRLLLLLLSLVQDEFLLWAIILLFIPLIDEPALNDVTELDNGRDILGLLAMALLVVIVLPLPQAIANLLQI
;
A
#
# COMPACT_ATOMS: atom_id res chain seq x y z
N MET A 1 -17.37 7.84 24.30
CA MET A 1 -16.62 7.61 23.05
C MET A 1 -16.04 6.20 22.94
N ALA A 2 -15.44 5.62 24.00
CA ALA A 2 -14.84 4.28 23.96
C ALA A 2 -15.80 3.13 23.54
N PHE A 3 -17.07 3.16 23.98
CA PHE A 3 -18.06 2.14 23.62
C PHE A 3 -18.38 2.11 22.11
N TRP A 4 -18.61 3.28 21.51
CA TRP A 4 -18.85 3.40 20.07
C TRP A 4 -17.62 3.01 19.26
N PHE A 5 -16.42 3.37 19.73
CA PHE A 5 -15.17 2.97 19.09
C PHE A 5 -14.97 1.45 19.11
N LEU A 6 -15.20 0.77 20.24
CA LEU A 6 -15.15 -0.69 20.33
C LEU A 6 -16.17 -1.39 19.44
N LEU A 7 -17.38 -0.84 19.35
CA LEU A 7 -18.44 -1.41 18.53
C LEU A 7 -18.08 -1.30 17.04
N LEU A 8 -17.56 -0.14 16.62
CA LEU A 8 -17.11 0.10 15.25
C LEU A 8 -15.87 -0.74 14.91
N LEU A 9 -14.90 -0.80 15.82
CA LEU A 9 -13.71 -1.64 15.72
C LEU A 9 -14.08 -3.12 15.67
N GLY A 10 -14.99 -3.58 16.52
CA GLY A 10 -15.48 -4.95 16.57
C GLY A 10 -16.23 -5.37 15.31
N LEU A 11 -17.10 -4.50 14.78
CA LEU A 11 -17.81 -4.74 13.53
C LEU A 11 -16.85 -4.76 12.34
N ALA A 12 -15.91 -3.82 12.29
CA ALA A 12 -14.90 -3.74 11.24
C ALA A 12 -14.00 -4.98 11.25
N THR A 13 -13.48 -5.39 12.41
CA THR A 13 -12.64 -6.59 12.52
C THR A 13 -13.41 -7.86 12.18
N TYR A 14 -14.68 -7.98 12.57
CA TYR A 14 -15.51 -9.14 12.24
C TYR A 14 -15.73 -9.28 10.73
N LEU A 15 -16.21 -8.22 10.07
CA LEU A 15 -16.45 -8.21 8.63
C LEU A 15 -15.17 -8.47 7.84
N MET A 16 -14.05 -7.98 8.35
CA MET A 16 -12.76 -8.15 7.69
C MET A 16 -12.20 -9.56 7.86
N VAL A 17 -12.31 -10.20 9.03
CA VAL A 17 -11.92 -11.62 9.22
C VAL A 17 -12.83 -12.53 8.40
N GLN A 18 -14.13 -12.21 8.33
CA GLN A 18 -15.08 -12.93 7.47
C GLN A 18 -14.70 -12.86 5.99
N ARG A 19 -14.25 -11.69 5.52
CA ARG A 19 -13.85 -11.49 4.12
C ARG A 19 -12.45 -11.99 3.77
N SER A 20 -11.55 -12.13 4.73
CA SER A 20 -10.14 -12.46 4.45
C SER A 20 -9.78 -13.91 4.76
N VAL A 21 -10.44 -14.52 5.76
CA VAL A 21 -10.00 -15.80 6.32
C VAL A 21 -11.06 -16.90 6.21
N ALA A 22 -12.35 -16.57 6.09
CA ALA A 22 -13.44 -17.56 6.11
C ALA A 22 -13.34 -18.66 5.04
N HIS A 23 -12.72 -18.37 3.89
CA HIS A 23 -12.54 -19.32 2.79
C HIS A 23 -11.26 -20.17 2.92
N ILE A 24 -10.35 -19.80 3.82
CA ILE A 24 -9.00 -20.37 3.93
C ILE A 24 -8.88 -21.32 5.13
N THR A 25 -9.76 -21.18 6.12
CA THR A 25 -9.74 -21.97 7.36
C THR A 25 -11.09 -22.64 7.67
N ARG A 26 -11.07 -23.77 8.36
CA ARG A 26 -12.23 -24.44 8.98
C ARG A 26 -12.56 -23.86 10.35
N THR A 27 -11.66 -23.07 10.95
CA THR A 27 -11.96 -22.43 12.23
C THR A 27 -13.07 -21.39 12.06
N PRO A 28 -14.10 -21.40 12.93
CA PRO A 28 -15.21 -20.48 12.80
C PRO A 28 -14.75 -19.04 13.00
N VAL A 29 -15.22 -18.16 12.10
CA VAL A 29 -14.84 -16.74 12.04
C VAL A 29 -15.07 -16.02 13.36
N TRP A 30 -16.16 -16.34 14.08
CA TRP A 30 -16.47 -15.72 15.37
C TRP A 30 -15.41 -16.03 16.44
N LEU A 31 -14.77 -17.20 16.37
CA LEU A 31 -13.74 -17.61 17.33
C LEU A 31 -12.43 -16.87 17.06
N LEU A 32 -12.03 -16.78 15.79
CA LEU A 32 -10.85 -16.01 15.37
C LEU A 32 -11.02 -14.51 15.68
N TRP A 33 -12.21 -13.98 15.44
CA TRP A 33 -12.58 -12.62 15.79
C TRP A 33 -12.53 -12.37 17.30
N LEU A 34 -13.08 -13.29 18.10
CA LEU A 34 -13.09 -13.19 19.56
C LEU A 34 -11.65 -13.10 20.09
N VAL A 35 -10.78 -14.00 19.64
CA VAL A 35 -9.36 -14.01 20.03
C VAL A 35 -8.71 -12.66 19.70
N LEU A 36 -8.94 -12.12 18.51
CA LEU A 36 -8.40 -10.83 18.08
C LEU A 36 -8.94 -9.63 18.89
N MET A 37 -10.19 -9.69 19.35
CA MET A 37 -10.83 -8.63 20.13
C MET A 37 -10.55 -8.73 21.64
N THR A 38 -10.02 -9.85 22.14
CA THR A 38 -9.73 -10.05 23.57
C THR A 38 -8.86 -8.94 24.19
N PRO A 39 -7.76 -8.48 23.55
CA PRO A 39 -6.96 -7.38 24.11
C PRO A 39 -7.76 -6.08 24.23
N ALA A 40 -8.61 -5.78 23.24
CA ALA A 40 -9.48 -4.60 23.27
C ALA A 40 -10.53 -4.72 24.39
N PHE A 41 -11.10 -5.90 24.62
CA PHE A 41 -12.03 -6.13 25.74
C PHE A 41 -11.34 -6.02 27.10
N VAL A 42 -10.13 -6.56 27.26
CA VAL A 42 -9.35 -6.48 28.50
C VAL A 42 -9.01 -5.03 28.84
N LEU A 43 -8.55 -4.25 27.85
CA LEU A 43 -8.27 -2.82 28.02
C LEU A 43 -9.52 -2.03 28.37
N SER A 44 -10.64 -2.36 27.73
CA SER A 44 -11.91 -1.69 27.99
C SER A 44 -12.45 -2.02 29.38
N GLY A 45 -12.35 -3.27 29.83
CA GLY A 45 -12.66 -3.68 31.19
C GLY A 45 -11.82 -2.96 32.23
N TRP A 46 -10.52 -2.80 31.97
CA TRP A 46 -9.63 -2.02 32.84
C TRP A 46 -10.08 -0.56 32.96
N THR A 47 -10.36 0.09 31.83
CA THR A 47 -10.83 1.49 31.84
C THR A 47 -12.18 1.67 32.53
N LEU A 48 -13.04 0.65 32.52
CA LEU A 48 -14.33 0.65 33.21
C LEU A 48 -14.17 0.53 34.74
N MET A 49 -13.19 -0.27 35.19
CA MET A 49 -12.95 -0.53 36.62
C MET A 49 -12.12 0.55 37.30
N TYR A 50 -11.08 1.08 36.64
CA TYR A 50 -10.12 2.01 37.24
C TYR A 50 -10.23 3.45 36.72
N GLY A 51 -11.13 3.67 35.76
CA GLY A 51 -11.36 4.98 35.15
C GLY A 51 -10.29 5.36 34.11
N PRO A 52 -10.55 6.39 33.28
CA PRO A 52 -9.70 6.77 32.15
C PRO A 52 -8.39 7.47 32.53
N LYS A 53 -8.17 7.76 33.83
CA LYS A 53 -7.00 8.50 34.32
C LYS A 53 -5.85 7.61 34.78
N GLN A 54 -6.06 6.29 34.89
CA GLN A 54 -5.03 5.34 35.29
C GLN A 54 -4.65 4.44 34.10
N PRO A 55 -3.42 4.54 33.58
CA PRO A 55 -2.98 3.66 32.50
C PRO A 55 -2.94 2.21 32.98
N PRO A 56 -3.38 1.23 32.17
CA PRO A 56 -3.24 -0.19 32.50
C PRO A 56 -1.77 -0.57 32.66
N PRO A 57 -1.45 -1.50 33.59
CA PRO A 57 -0.08 -1.94 33.76
C PRO A 57 0.44 -2.60 32.47
N PRO A 58 1.72 -2.39 32.10
CA PRO A 58 2.28 -2.87 30.84
C PRO A 58 2.12 -4.38 30.63
N SER A 59 2.19 -5.17 31.72
CA SER A 59 1.97 -6.61 31.69
C SER A 59 0.56 -6.99 31.20
N LEU A 60 -0.47 -6.23 31.57
CA LEU A 60 -1.86 -6.46 31.14
C LEU A 60 -2.10 -6.07 29.67
N LEU A 61 -1.21 -5.27 29.09
CA LEU A 61 -1.28 -4.86 27.69
C LEU A 61 -0.50 -5.85 26.80
N ILE A 62 0.66 -6.30 27.27
CA ILE A 62 1.59 -7.14 26.52
C ILE A 62 1.16 -8.61 26.52
N TRP A 63 0.83 -9.19 27.68
CA TRP A 63 0.53 -10.62 27.77
C TRP A 63 -0.70 -11.03 26.97
N PRO A 64 -1.86 -10.34 27.09
CA PRO A 64 -3.04 -10.67 26.31
C PRO A 64 -2.81 -10.50 24.81
N SER A 65 -2.08 -9.47 24.39
CA SER A 65 -1.78 -9.23 22.97
C SER A 65 -0.90 -10.33 22.36
N VAL A 66 0.18 -10.72 23.05
CA VAL A 66 1.08 -11.78 22.59
C VAL A 66 0.39 -13.14 22.58
N VAL A 67 -0.36 -13.47 23.63
CA VAL A 67 -1.10 -14.74 23.71
C VAL A 67 -2.20 -14.82 22.66
N CYS A 68 -2.95 -13.75 22.43
CA CYS A 68 -4.01 -13.74 21.43
C CYS A 68 -3.45 -13.87 20.01
N LEU A 69 -2.29 -13.28 19.72
CA LEU A 69 -1.61 -13.46 18.44
C LEU A 69 -1.12 -14.90 18.23
N LEU A 70 -0.54 -15.51 19.26
CA LEU A 70 -0.13 -16.91 19.21
C LEU A 70 -1.34 -17.85 19.06
N LEU A 71 -2.41 -17.63 19.82
CA LEU A 71 -3.65 -18.41 19.73
C LEU A 71 -4.33 -18.25 18.37
N TYR A 72 -4.37 -17.03 17.84
CA TYR A 72 -4.91 -16.77 16.51
C TYR A 72 -4.11 -17.54 15.44
N TRP A 73 -2.78 -17.47 15.50
CA TRP A 73 -1.91 -18.18 14.58
C TRP A 73 -2.09 -19.70 14.67
N LEU A 74 -2.19 -20.24 15.88
CA LEU A 74 -2.34 -21.67 16.15
C LEU A 74 -3.72 -22.17 15.69
N LEU A 75 -4.80 -21.43 15.97
CA LEU A 75 -6.15 -21.72 15.48
C LEU A 75 -6.23 -21.61 13.95
N PHE A 76 -5.56 -20.63 13.35
CA PHE A 76 -5.50 -20.50 11.89
C PHE A 76 -4.73 -21.66 11.25
N GLN A 77 -3.59 -22.06 11.82
CA GLN A 77 -2.81 -23.19 11.31
C GLN A 77 -3.55 -24.52 11.46
N TRP A 78 -4.21 -24.76 12.58
CA TRP A 78 -5.03 -25.96 12.79
C TRP A 78 -6.25 -26.01 11.88
N GLY A 79 -6.86 -24.86 11.59
CA GLY A 79 -8.01 -24.80 10.70
C GLY A 79 -7.68 -24.75 9.21
N ARG A 80 -6.41 -24.58 8.83
CA ARG A 80 -6.01 -24.32 7.43
C ARG A 80 -6.50 -25.44 6.50
N ARG A 81 -7.34 -25.09 5.53
CA ARG A 81 -7.82 -26.02 4.52
C ARG A 81 -6.64 -26.42 3.63
N SER A 82 -6.40 -27.73 3.52
CA SER A 82 -5.39 -28.25 2.59
C SER A 82 -5.99 -28.24 1.17
N PRO A 83 -5.21 -28.02 0.09
CA PRO A 83 -5.73 -27.94 -1.28
C PRO A 83 -6.50 -29.19 -1.78
N ARG A 84 -6.48 -30.29 -1.02
CA ARG A 84 -7.22 -31.53 -1.29
C ARG A 84 -8.69 -31.51 -0.84
N ASP A 85 -9.07 -30.64 0.10
CA ASP A 85 -10.43 -30.65 0.68
C ASP A 85 -11.48 -29.95 -0.20
N THR A 86 -11.08 -29.23 -1.26
CA THR A 86 -12.01 -28.49 -2.14
C THR A 86 -12.69 -29.39 -3.19
N GLN A 87 -12.40 -30.70 -3.22
CA GLN A 87 -12.96 -31.64 -4.21
C GLN A 87 -14.12 -32.50 -3.69
N THR A 88 -14.51 -32.37 -2.42
CA THR A 88 -15.46 -33.31 -1.81
C THR A 88 -16.53 -32.57 -1.01
N GLU A 89 -17.44 -31.86 -1.66
CA GLU A 89 -18.77 -31.60 -1.12
C GLU A 89 -19.75 -31.27 -2.26
N PRO A 90 -20.81 -32.07 -2.48
CA PRO A 90 -21.83 -31.78 -3.48
C PRO A 90 -22.77 -30.68 -2.95
N GLU A 91 -22.79 -29.54 -3.64
CA GLU A 91 -23.74 -28.46 -3.39
C GLU A 91 -25.17 -28.94 -3.65
N SER A 92 -25.99 -28.92 -2.59
CA SER A 92 -27.44 -28.90 -2.70
C SER A 92 -27.94 -27.75 -1.83
N THR A 93 -28.53 -26.74 -2.44
CA THR A 93 -29.79 -26.08 -2.03
C THR A 93 -30.06 -24.93 -2.99
N GLU A 94 -31.17 -25.06 -3.71
CA GLU A 94 -31.81 -24.06 -4.53
C GLU A 94 -32.19 -22.81 -3.71
N LEU A 95 -31.98 -21.63 -4.29
CA LEU A 95 -32.86 -20.48 -4.06
C LEU A 95 -32.89 -19.62 -5.32
N GLN A 96 -34.03 -19.68 -5.98
CA GLN A 96 -34.39 -18.93 -7.17
C GLN A 96 -34.26 -17.43 -6.91
N SER A 97 -33.57 -16.71 -7.80
CA SER A 97 -33.71 -15.27 -7.98
C SER A 97 -33.38 -14.89 -9.41
N ALA A 98 -34.45 -14.55 -10.13
CA ALA A 98 -34.56 -13.71 -11.33
C ALA A 98 -33.39 -13.68 -12.34
N VAL A 99 -33.69 -14.28 -13.48
CA VAL A 99 -33.02 -14.23 -14.77
C VAL A 99 -32.59 -12.80 -15.18
N HIS A 100 -31.29 -12.57 -15.22
CA HIS A 100 -30.64 -11.80 -16.28
C HIS A 100 -29.51 -12.66 -16.84
N PRO A 101 -29.51 -13.03 -18.14
CA PRO A 101 -28.43 -13.81 -18.71
C PRO A 101 -27.21 -12.89 -18.87
N THR A 102 -26.46 -12.72 -17.79
CA THR A 102 -25.08 -12.23 -17.90
C THR A 102 -24.30 -13.41 -18.46
N VAL A 103 -24.18 -13.46 -19.79
CA VAL A 103 -23.34 -14.43 -20.49
C VAL A 103 -21.97 -14.40 -19.84
N GLU A 104 -21.65 -15.43 -19.05
CA GLU A 104 -20.30 -15.66 -18.55
C GLU A 104 -19.36 -15.60 -19.75
N PRO A 105 -18.24 -14.85 -19.67
CA PRO A 105 -17.25 -14.90 -20.72
C PRO A 105 -16.83 -16.37 -20.85
N ALA A 106 -17.04 -16.93 -22.05
CA ALA A 106 -16.72 -18.33 -22.33
C ALA A 106 -15.32 -18.64 -21.79
N PRO A 107 -15.15 -19.72 -20.99
CA PRO A 107 -13.83 -20.12 -20.52
C PRO A 107 -12.96 -20.30 -21.77
N VAL A 108 -11.83 -19.59 -21.80
CA VAL A 108 -10.94 -19.65 -22.96
C VAL A 108 -10.57 -21.11 -23.20
N ARG A 109 -10.74 -21.57 -24.45
CA ARG A 109 -10.56 -22.96 -24.87
C ARG A 109 -9.24 -23.51 -24.29
N PRO A 110 -9.27 -24.60 -23.50
CA PRO A 110 -8.06 -25.27 -23.03
C PRO A 110 -7.19 -25.69 -24.22
N ILE A 111 -5.86 -25.64 -24.05
CA ILE A 111 -4.90 -26.08 -25.07
C ILE A 111 -5.18 -27.56 -25.38
N GLU A 112 -5.49 -27.87 -26.63
CA GLU A 112 -5.71 -29.25 -27.06
C GLU A 112 -4.40 -30.04 -27.11
N PRO A 113 -4.41 -31.37 -26.97
CA PRO A 113 -3.19 -32.19 -27.05
C PRO A 113 -2.37 -31.98 -28.34
N ARG A 114 -3.01 -31.55 -29.44
CA ARG A 114 -2.33 -31.20 -30.71
C ARG A 114 -1.59 -29.86 -30.66
N GLU A 115 -2.09 -28.92 -29.87
CA GLU A 115 -1.44 -27.62 -29.64
C GLU A 115 -0.24 -27.75 -28.67
N GLU A 116 -0.14 -28.85 -27.91
CA GLU A 116 1.01 -29.11 -27.03
C GLU A 116 2.33 -29.20 -27.80
N THR A 117 2.35 -29.88 -28.95
CA THR A 117 3.57 -29.97 -29.76
C THR A 117 4.01 -28.61 -30.26
N GLN A 118 3.05 -27.77 -30.67
CA GLN A 118 3.32 -26.39 -31.09
C GLN A 118 3.87 -25.57 -29.92
N LEU A 119 3.26 -25.72 -28.73
CA LEU A 119 3.73 -25.06 -27.52
C LEU A 119 5.15 -25.50 -27.16
N ARG A 120 5.47 -26.80 -27.22
CA ARG A 120 6.83 -27.30 -26.97
C ARG A 120 7.85 -26.72 -27.96
N ASN A 121 7.47 -26.56 -29.22
CA ASN A 121 8.33 -25.94 -30.24
C ASN A 121 8.61 -24.45 -29.95
N CYS A 122 7.75 -23.76 -29.20
CA CYS A 122 8.01 -22.39 -28.74
C CYS A 122 9.15 -22.30 -27.70
N PHE A 123 9.60 -23.43 -27.13
CA PHE A 123 10.68 -23.50 -26.14
C PHE A 123 11.93 -24.23 -26.70
N PRO A 124 12.86 -23.52 -27.35
CA PRO A 124 14.10 -24.11 -27.85
C PRO A 124 14.96 -24.67 -26.71
N TRP A 125 15.60 -25.81 -26.95
CA TRP A 125 16.47 -26.47 -25.95
C TRP A 125 17.61 -25.56 -25.47
N SER A 126 18.18 -24.73 -26.36
CA SER A 126 19.25 -23.76 -26.04
C SER A 126 18.79 -22.62 -25.12
N THR A 127 17.48 -22.38 -25.03
CA THR A 127 16.89 -21.27 -24.27
C THR A 127 16.29 -21.77 -22.96
N TYR A 128 15.34 -22.68 -23.04
CA TYR A 128 14.63 -23.25 -21.89
C TYR A 128 14.18 -24.66 -22.22
N TYR A 129 14.71 -25.64 -21.49
CA TYR A 129 14.36 -27.04 -21.68
C TYR A 129 13.12 -27.40 -20.85
N VAL A 130 11.95 -27.47 -21.49
CA VAL A 130 10.69 -27.86 -20.84
C VAL A 130 10.71 -29.35 -20.51
N GLN A 131 10.59 -29.66 -19.21
CA GLN A 131 10.54 -31.03 -18.69
C GLN A 131 9.10 -31.50 -18.48
N ASN A 132 8.24 -30.62 -17.96
CA ASN A 132 6.85 -30.96 -17.64
C ASN A 132 5.93 -29.79 -17.97
N ILE A 133 4.78 -30.09 -18.58
CA ILE A 133 3.70 -29.14 -18.87
C ILE A 133 2.50 -29.57 -18.03
N GLU A 134 2.12 -28.74 -17.07
CA GLU A 134 0.97 -29.00 -16.21
C GLU A 134 -0.20 -28.12 -16.63
N TYR A 135 -1.32 -28.76 -16.98
CA TYR A 135 -2.55 -28.09 -17.35
C TYR A 135 -3.38 -27.76 -16.11
N ARG A 136 -3.65 -26.47 -15.91
CA ARG A 136 -4.62 -25.97 -14.92
C ARG A 136 -5.84 -25.40 -15.66
N PRO A 137 -7.03 -25.34 -15.03
CA PRO A 137 -8.26 -24.85 -15.66
C PRO A 137 -8.14 -23.45 -16.29
N GLN A 138 -7.24 -22.60 -15.78
CA GLN A 138 -7.06 -21.21 -16.24
C GLN A 138 -5.60 -20.86 -16.59
N ALA A 139 -4.71 -21.85 -16.64
CA ALA A 139 -3.30 -21.61 -16.93
C ALA A 139 -2.58 -22.87 -17.41
N VAL A 140 -1.56 -22.70 -18.23
CA VAL A 140 -0.66 -23.79 -18.62
C VAL A 140 0.72 -23.50 -18.06
N VAL A 141 1.20 -24.38 -17.18
CA VAL A 141 2.45 -24.21 -16.44
C VAL A 141 3.55 -25.05 -17.08
N CYS A 142 4.51 -24.39 -17.70
CA CYS A 142 5.67 -25.00 -18.33
C CYS A 142 6.86 -24.98 -17.37
N ARG A 143 7.20 -26.13 -16.77
CA ARG A 143 8.36 -26.31 -15.90
C ARG A 143 9.53 -26.94 -16.65
N GLY A 144 10.73 -26.50 -16.33
CA GLY A 144 11.92 -26.88 -17.05
C GLY A 144 13.18 -26.24 -16.48
N GLN A 145 14.24 -26.26 -17.28
CA GLN A 145 15.55 -25.73 -16.90
C GLN A 145 15.96 -24.60 -17.84
N LEU A 146 16.24 -23.44 -17.25
CA LEU A 146 16.76 -22.28 -17.95
C LEU A 146 18.20 -22.53 -18.38
N ARG A 147 18.52 -22.23 -19.65
CA ARG A 147 19.86 -22.45 -20.23
C ARG A 147 20.56 -21.19 -20.72
N THR A 148 19.85 -20.06 -20.73
CA THR A 148 20.37 -18.74 -21.12
C THR A 148 20.00 -17.70 -20.07
N THR A 149 20.33 -16.43 -20.30
CA THR A 149 19.95 -15.35 -19.38
C THR A 149 18.43 -15.21 -19.32
N PRO A 150 17.84 -14.91 -18.15
CA PRO A 150 16.38 -14.78 -17.99
C PRO A 150 15.73 -13.82 -18.98
N SER A 151 16.40 -12.70 -19.27
CA SER A 151 15.91 -11.67 -20.20
C SER A 151 15.82 -12.17 -21.63
N ASN A 152 16.87 -12.84 -22.13
CA ASN A 152 16.90 -13.38 -23.48
C ASN A 152 15.90 -14.54 -23.62
N ALA A 153 15.78 -15.38 -22.59
CA ALA A 153 14.81 -16.47 -22.57
C ALA A 153 13.38 -15.96 -22.67
N TYR A 154 13.02 -14.97 -21.85
CA TYR A 154 11.69 -14.39 -21.86
C TYR A 154 11.36 -13.76 -23.22
N GLN A 155 12.26 -12.95 -23.80
CA GLN A 155 12.02 -12.31 -25.09
C GLN A 155 11.85 -13.32 -26.22
N GLN A 156 12.71 -14.33 -26.29
CA GLN A 156 12.64 -15.35 -27.35
C GLN A 156 11.36 -16.18 -27.25
N ILE A 157 11.02 -16.66 -26.05
CA ILE A 157 9.84 -17.50 -25.83
C ILE A 157 8.57 -16.68 -26.05
N LYS A 158 8.55 -15.43 -25.59
CA LYS A 158 7.43 -14.52 -25.84
C LYS A 158 7.20 -14.35 -27.34
N ALA A 159 8.24 -14.04 -28.12
CA ALA A 159 8.13 -13.89 -29.56
C ALA A 159 7.65 -15.18 -30.25
N ASN A 160 8.13 -16.35 -29.82
CA ASN A 160 7.70 -17.64 -30.36
C ASN A 160 6.23 -17.94 -30.05
N VAL A 161 5.78 -17.62 -28.82
CA VAL A 161 4.38 -17.83 -28.40
C VAL A 161 3.44 -16.86 -29.12
N GLU A 162 3.82 -15.58 -29.24
CA GLU A 162 3.04 -14.57 -29.99
C GLU A 162 2.97 -14.92 -31.48
N ALA A 163 4.04 -15.45 -32.08
CA ALA A 163 4.04 -15.90 -33.47
C ALA A 163 3.11 -17.10 -33.71
N GLN A 164 3.03 -18.02 -32.76
CA GLN A 164 2.27 -19.28 -32.91
C GLN A 164 0.81 -19.15 -32.48
N PHE A 165 0.53 -18.41 -31.40
CA PHE A 165 -0.77 -18.32 -30.75
C PHE A 165 -1.37 -16.90 -30.77
N GLY A 166 -0.68 -15.91 -31.35
CA GLY A 166 -1.10 -14.52 -31.35
C GLY A 166 -1.24 -13.94 -29.94
N ASP A 167 -2.19 -13.03 -29.75
CA ASP A 167 -2.49 -12.40 -28.46
C ASP A 167 -3.36 -13.26 -27.54
N ARG A 168 -3.58 -14.54 -27.87
CA ARG A 168 -4.49 -15.45 -27.14
C ARG A 168 -4.01 -15.75 -25.72
N PHE A 169 -2.70 -15.72 -25.48
CA PHE A 169 -2.11 -15.97 -24.18
C PHE A 169 -1.19 -14.84 -23.73
N LEU A 170 -1.27 -14.52 -22.44
CA LEU A 170 -0.26 -13.74 -21.74
C LEU A 170 0.79 -14.71 -21.17
N LEU A 171 2.04 -14.51 -21.59
CA LEU A 171 3.17 -15.26 -21.05
C LEU A 171 3.65 -14.60 -19.76
N ILE A 172 3.69 -15.36 -18.68
CA ILE A 172 4.20 -14.96 -17.38
C ILE A 172 5.41 -15.82 -17.06
N PHE A 173 6.48 -15.22 -16.55
CA PHE A 173 7.73 -15.87 -16.19
C PHE A 173 8.04 -15.58 -14.72
N GLN A 174 8.01 -16.64 -13.92
CA GLN A 174 8.03 -16.57 -12.46
C GLN A 174 9.03 -17.54 -11.86
N GLU A 175 9.37 -17.33 -10.60
CA GLU A 175 10.23 -18.21 -9.83
C GLU A 175 9.42 -19.13 -8.91
N GLY A 176 9.54 -20.45 -9.09
CA GLY A 176 8.82 -21.45 -8.29
C GLY A 176 9.50 -21.70 -6.96
N LEU A 177 8.76 -22.16 -5.93
CA LEU A 177 9.18 -22.27 -4.51
C LEU A 177 10.60 -22.82 -4.28
N ASN A 178 11.08 -23.65 -5.20
CA ASN A 178 12.38 -24.32 -5.15
C ASN A 178 13.52 -23.49 -5.78
N GLY A 179 13.33 -22.19 -6.03
CA GLY A 179 14.32 -21.34 -6.72
C GLY A 179 14.33 -21.47 -8.24
N LYS A 180 13.51 -22.36 -8.82
CA LYS A 180 13.58 -22.70 -10.25
C LYS A 180 12.58 -21.88 -11.06
N PRO A 181 13.02 -21.20 -12.14
CA PRO A 181 12.14 -20.38 -12.96
C PRO A 181 11.24 -21.24 -13.86
N PHE A 182 10.00 -20.81 -14.06
CA PHE A 182 8.99 -21.48 -14.86
C PHE A 182 8.12 -20.49 -15.62
N PHE A 183 7.56 -20.94 -16.74
CA PHE A 183 6.66 -20.15 -17.56
C PHE A 183 5.21 -20.54 -17.31
N VAL A 184 4.32 -19.57 -17.36
CA VAL A 184 2.87 -19.75 -17.25
C VAL A 184 2.21 -19.04 -18.41
N LEU A 185 1.39 -19.75 -19.16
CA LEU A 185 0.52 -19.15 -20.16
C LEU A 185 -0.86 -18.99 -19.56
N VAL A 186 -1.32 -17.75 -19.47
CA VAL A 186 -2.66 -17.42 -18.99
C VAL A 186 -3.49 -16.89 -20.15
N PRO A 187 -4.74 -17.32 -20.33
CA PRO A 187 -5.59 -16.80 -21.38
C PRO A 187 -5.77 -15.29 -21.32
N ASN A 188 -5.61 -14.61 -22.45
CA ASN A 188 -5.83 -13.17 -22.55
C ASN A 188 -7.32 -12.86 -22.75
N ILE A 189 -8.03 -12.74 -21.64
CA ILE A 189 -9.48 -12.45 -21.63
C ILE A 189 -9.81 -11.13 -22.35
N LYS A 190 -8.85 -10.18 -22.40
CA LYS A 190 -9.05 -8.89 -23.08
C LYS A 190 -9.01 -9.04 -24.59
N ALA A 191 -8.01 -9.74 -25.12
CA ALA A 191 -7.97 -10.07 -26.55
C ALA A 191 -9.21 -10.88 -26.97
N ALA A 192 -9.66 -11.84 -26.13
CA ALA A 192 -10.88 -12.60 -26.41
C ALA A 192 -12.16 -11.74 -26.43
N LYS A 193 -12.22 -10.64 -25.65
CA LYS A 193 -13.32 -9.67 -25.72
C LYS A 193 -13.25 -8.78 -26.96
N GLU A 194 -12.04 -8.46 -27.42
CA GLU A 194 -11.80 -7.68 -28.64
C GLU A 194 -12.15 -8.47 -29.90
N GLU A 195 -11.81 -9.76 -29.94
CA GLU A 195 -12.13 -10.68 -31.04
C GLU A 195 -13.65 -10.93 -31.19
N ASN A 196 -14.38 -10.99 -30.07
CA ASN A 196 -15.84 -11.18 -30.04
C ASN A 196 -16.67 -9.91 -30.38
N GLY A 197 -16.05 -8.87 -30.97
CA GLY A 197 -16.76 -7.68 -31.47
C GLY A 197 -17.36 -6.76 -30.40
N ARG A 198 -17.16 -7.03 -29.10
CA ARG A 198 -17.57 -6.16 -27.99
C ARG A 198 -16.57 -5.02 -27.80
N ARG A 199 -16.46 -4.16 -28.82
CA ARG A 199 -15.71 -2.89 -28.79
C ARG A 199 -16.42 -1.88 -27.89
N ASN A 200 -16.27 -2.03 -26.57
CA ASN A 200 -16.38 -0.87 -25.69
C ASN A 200 -14.95 -0.51 -25.29
N PRO A 201 -14.28 0.44 -25.98
CA PRO A 201 -13.00 0.94 -25.51
C PRO A 201 -13.24 1.53 -24.13
N GLU A 202 -12.81 0.80 -23.10
CA GLU A 202 -12.95 1.25 -21.72
C GLU A 202 -12.22 2.59 -21.63
N ARG A 203 -12.97 3.69 -21.48
CA ARG A 203 -12.38 5.04 -21.44
C ARG A 203 -11.53 5.14 -20.18
N LEU A 204 -10.22 4.90 -20.33
CA LEU A 204 -9.23 4.93 -19.26
C LEU A 204 -9.14 6.32 -18.62
N THR A 205 -9.30 7.36 -19.44
CA THR A 205 -9.29 8.75 -19.01
C THR A 205 -10.73 9.28 -18.94
N ARG A 206 -11.22 9.48 -17.71
CA ARG A 206 -12.50 10.17 -17.44
C ARG A 206 -12.19 11.55 -16.86
N PRO A 207 -11.75 12.52 -17.70
CA PRO A 207 -11.26 13.81 -17.22
C PRO A 207 -12.30 14.59 -16.42
N GLY A 208 -13.58 14.51 -16.79
CA GLY A 208 -14.67 15.14 -16.03
C GLY A 208 -14.82 14.58 -14.62
N LEU A 209 -14.69 13.25 -14.44
CA LEU A 209 -14.72 12.63 -13.11
C LEU A 209 -13.48 13.02 -12.30
N ALA A 210 -12.29 12.99 -12.92
CA ALA A 210 -11.05 13.39 -12.25
C ALA A 210 -11.11 14.85 -11.78
N LEU A 211 -11.62 15.76 -12.61
CA LEU A 211 -11.75 17.18 -12.27
C LEU A 211 -12.82 17.42 -11.21
N LEU A 212 -13.95 16.70 -11.26
CA LEU A 212 -14.98 16.76 -10.21
C LEU A 212 -14.41 16.29 -8.86
N LEU A 213 -13.71 15.16 -8.85
CA LEU A 213 -13.08 14.63 -7.64
C LEU A 213 -12.00 15.57 -7.11
N LEU A 214 -11.16 16.13 -7.98
CA LEU A 214 -10.17 17.15 -7.64
C LEU A 214 -10.82 18.36 -6.96
N ALA A 215 -11.90 18.89 -7.55
CA ALA A 215 -12.63 20.04 -7.00
C ALA A 215 -13.29 19.70 -5.65
N ALA A 216 -13.91 18.52 -5.53
CA ALA A 216 -14.48 18.05 -4.28
C ALA A 216 -13.41 17.90 -3.18
N THR A 217 -12.26 17.34 -3.52
CA THR A 217 -11.13 17.19 -2.58
C THR A 217 -10.56 18.54 -2.19
N LEU A 218 -10.48 19.50 -3.11
CA LEU A 218 -10.05 20.86 -2.77
C LEU A 218 -10.99 21.50 -1.75
N VAL A 219 -12.30 21.35 -1.91
CA VAL A 219 -13.28 21.86 -0.95
C VAL A 219 -13.12 21.19 0.42
N THR A 220 -13.10 19.85 0.49
CA THR A 220 -12.97 19.14 1.76
C THR A 220 -11.65 19.45 2.47
N THR A 221 -10.55 19.54 1.71
CA THR A 221 -9.23 19.83 2.25
C THR A 221 -9.12 21.29 2.71
N THR A 222 -9.76 22.23 2.03
CA THR A 222 -9.80 23.64 2.46
C THR A 222 -10.59 23.80 3.77
N LEU A 223 -11.70 23.06 3.92
CA LEU A 223 -12.48 23.06 5.17
C LEU A 223 -11.65 22.54 6.36
N VAL A 224 -10.89 21.46 6.15
CA VAL A 224 -9.99 20.93 7.19
C VAL A 224 -8.83 21.89 7.45
N GLY A 225 -8.25 22.47 6.40
CA GLY A 225 -7.19 23.48 6.51
C GLY A 225 -7.61 24.71 7.31
N ALA A 226 -8.86 25.15 7.18
CA ALA A 226 -9.38 26.27 7.96
C ALA A 226 -9.45 25.94 9.46
N LYS A 227 -9.82 24.70 9.81
CA LYS A 227 -9.78 24.24 11.21
C LYS A 227 -8.35 24.17 11.75
N ILE A 228 -7.39 23.71 10.93
CA ILE A 228 -5.96 23.70 11.29
C ILE A 228 -5.45 25.13 11.51
N ALA A 229 -5.93 26.11 10.74
CA ALA A 229 -5.62 27.52 10.93
C ALA A 229 -6.38 28.19 12.11
N GLY A 230 -6.99 27.41 13.01
CA GLY A 230 -7.65 27.92 14.22
C GLY A 230 -9.04 28.53 14.01
N VAL A 231 -9.69 28.27 12.87
CA VAL A 231 -11.04 28.82 12.57
C VAL A 231 -12.13 27.95 13.20
N GLU A 232 -12.89 28.51 14.14
CA GLU A 232 -14.08 27.86 14.69
C GLU A 232 -15.27 27.85 13.71
N LEU A 233 -16.03 26.75 13.73
CA LEU A 233 -17.20 26.52 12.85
C LEU A 233 -18.30 27.59 13.01
N THR A 234 -18.43 28.20 14.19
CA THR A 234 -19.37 29.29 14.50
C THR A 234 -19.07 30.57 13.74
N THR A 235 -17.78 30.82 13.47
CA THR A 235 -17.31 31.99 12.69
C THR A 235 -17.72 31.89 11.22
N PHE A 236 -17.99 30.68 10.72
CA PHE A 236 -18.36 30.44 9.33
C PHE A 236 -19.70 31.08 8.94
N GLU A 237 -20.68 31.07 9.87
CA GLU A 237 -22.00 31.68 9.66
C GLU A 237 -21.90 33.20 9.54
N SER A 238 -20.91 33.81 10.20
CA SER A 238 -20.71 35.26 10.22
C SER A 238 -19.84 35.78 9.07
N ASN A 239 -18.85 35.00 8.61
CA ASN A 239 -17.97 35.41 7.52
C ASN A 239 -17.46 34.19 6.71
N PRO A 240 -18.06 33.89 5.55
CA PRO A 240 -17.68 32.74 4.74
C PRO A 240 -16.28 32.87 4.12
N THR A 241 -15.70 34.07 4.04
CA THR A 241 -14.36 34.28 3.47
C THR A 241 -13.24 33.69 4.33
N VAL A 242 -13.52 33.39 5.59
CA VAL A 242 -12.55 32.81 6.53
C VAL A 242 -12.10 31.41 6.11
N ILE A 243 -12.89 30.68 5.32
CA ILE A 243 -12.48 29.41 4.70
C ILE A 243 -11.20 29.55 3.87
N LEU A 244 -10.96 30.72 3.26
CA LEU A 244 -9.76 30.94 2.44
C LEU A 244 -8.46 30.84 3.25
N LYS A 245 -8.51 30.97 4.58
CA LYS A 245 -7.34 30.72 5.44
C LYS A 245 -6.87 29.26 5.39
N GLY A 246 -7.74 28.32 5.02
CA GLY A 246 -7.39 26.91 4.83
C GLY A 246 -6.77 26.59 3.46
N LEU A 247 -6.77 27.55 2.53
CA LEU A 247 -6.30 27.33 1.16
C LEU A 247 -4.80 26.99 1.07
N PRO A 248 -3.88 27.60 1.85
CA PRO A 248 -2.46 27.24 1.82
C PRO A 248 -2.24 25.75 2.15
N TYR A 249 -2.94 25.22 3.15
CA TYR A 249 -2.89 23.80 3.50
C TYR A 249 -3.41 22.93 2.34
N ALA A 250 -4.59 23.26 1.81
CA ALA A 250 -5.22 22.46 0.76
C ALA A 250 -4.39 22.43 -0.53
N LEU A 251 -3.91 23.59 -0.99
CA LEU A 251 -3.06 23.67 -2.18
C LEU A 251 -1.73 22.95 -1.97
N GLY A 252 -1.11 23.09 -0.79
CA GLY A 252 0.12 22.38 -0.46
C GLY A 252 -0.05 20.87 -0.51
N LEU A 253 -1.01 20.34 0.23
CA LEU A 253 -1.24 18.89 0.32
C LEU A 253 -1.66 18.29 -1.03
N MET A 254 -2.57 18.96 -1.75
CA MET A 254 -2.99 18.49 -3.06
C MET A 254 -1.89 18.54 -4.10
N THR A 255 -0.99 19.52 -4.03
CA THR A 255 0.17 19.60 -4.92
C THR A 255 1.11 18.42 -4.67
N ILE A 256 1.40 18.10 -3.40
CA ILE A 256 2.26 16.97 -3.04
C ILE A 256 1.67 15.65 -3.53
N LEU A 257 0.41 15.36 -3.20
CA LEU A 257 -0.28 14.14 -3.63
C LEU A 257 -0.43 14.06 -5.15
N GLY A 258 -0.74 15.18 -5.80
CA GLY A 258 -0.88 15.26 -7.25
C GLY A 258 0.43 14.98 -7.98
N ILE A 259 1.53 15.55 -7.50
CA ILE A 259 2.87 15.30 -8.08
C ILE A 259 3.32 13.85 -7.83
N HIS A 260 3.02 13.29 -6.65
CA HIS A 260 3.26 11.88 -6.34
C HIS A 260 2.59 10.95 -7.37
N GLU A 261 1.27 11.08 -7.52
CA GLU A 261 0.52 10.25 -8.47
C GLU A 261 0.90 10.53 -9.93
N LEU A 262 1.26 11.78 -10.26
CA LEU A 262 1.75 12.12 -11.59
C LEU A 262 3.09 11.44 -11.87
N GLY A 263 3.95 11.27 -10.87
CA GLY A 263 5.19 10.48 -10.97
C GLY A 263 4.92 9.05 -11.40
N HIS A 264 3.97 8.37 -10.74
CA HIS A 264 3.53 7.05 -11.17
C HIS A 264 2.94 7.04 -12.58
N TYR A 265 2.06 7.99 -12.88
CA TYR A 265 1.37 8.09 -14.17
C TYR A 265 2.34 8.27 -15.35
N LEU A 266 3.30 9.19 -15.23
CA LEU A 266 4.27 9.48 -16.27
C LEU A 266 5.18 8.28 -16.54
N THR A 267 5.65 7.61 -15.49
CA THR A 267 6.51 6.42 -15.62
C THR A 267 5.73 5.22 -16.17
N ALA A 268 4.47 5.03 -15.73
CA ALA A 268 3.59 4.02 -16.30
C ALA A 268 3.39 4.24 -17.81
N ARG A 269 3.19 5.50 -18.22
CA ARG A 269 3.07 5.86 -19.64
C ARG A 269 4.36 5.61 -20.42
N PHE A 270 5.53 5.92 -19.85
CA PHE A 270 6.83 5.61 -20.45
C PHE A 270 6.98 4.11 -20.74
N TYR A 271 6.56 3.26 -19.79
CA TYR A 271 6.55 1.80 -19.95
C TYR A 271 5.35 1.24 -20.74
N LYS A 272 4.51 2.11 -21.33
CA LYS A 272 3.30 1.73 -22.08
C LYS A 272 2.30 0.91 -21.25
N ILE A 273 2.31 1.08 -19.92
CA ILE A 273 1.35 0.49 -19.01
C ILE A 273 0.09 1.36 -19.06
N ARG A 274 -1.06 0.73 -19.31
CA ARG A 274 -2.35 1.43 -19.34
C ARG A 274 -2.72 1.81 -17.91
N SER A 275 -2.82 3.10 -17.63
CA SER A 275 -3.23 3.65 -16.33
C SER A 275 -4.36 4.69 -16.49
N THR A 276 -5.12 4.91 -15.42
CA THR A 276 -6.10 6.01 -15.37
C THR A 276 -5.41 7.34 -15.04
N LEU A 277 -6.15 8.45 -15.19
CA LEU A 277 -5.74 9.71 -14.57
C LEU A 277 -5.74 9.59 -13.03
N PRO A 278 -4.96 10.42 -12.32
CA PRO A 278 -5.01 10.51 -10.86
C PRO A 278 -6.41 10.89 -10.40
N TYR A 279 -7.00 10.06 -9.53
CA TYR A 279 -8.27 10.35 -8.88
C TYR A 279 -8.01 10.70 -7.41
N PHE A 280 -8.40 11.91 -7.02
CA PHE A 280 -8.38 12.33 -5.61
C PHE A 280 -9.61 11.79 -4.89
N ILE A 281 -9.45 11.43 -3.62
CA ILE A 281 -10.55 10.88 -2.80
C ILE A 281 -10.94 11.92 -1.74
N PRO A 282 -12.04 12.67 -1.93
CA PRO A 282 -12.47 13.69 -0.97
C PRO A 282 -12.95 13.05 0.34
N MET A 283 -12.60 13.68 1.45
CA MET A 283 -13.03 13.25 2.78
C MET A 283 -13.21 14.47 3.70
N PRO A 284 -14.43 14.77 4.21
CA PRO A 284 -14.67 16.00 4.96
C PRO A 284 -14.11 16.00 6.41
N PHE A 285 -13.38 14.96 6.80
CA PHE A 285 -12.81 14.76 8.14
C PHE A 285 -11.38 14.20 8.01
N PHE A 286 -10.70 13.99 9.13
CA PHE A 286 -9.29 13.59 9.19
C PHE A 286 -8.37 14.61 8.49
N LEU A 287 -7.70 14.26 7.39
CA LEU A 287 -6.78 15.14 6.65
C LEU A 287 -7.47 15.94 5.53
N GLY A 288 -8.78 15.81 5.34
CA GLY A 288 -9.49 16.44 4.22
C GLY A 288 -9.48 15.63 2.92
N THR A 289 -8.70 14.55 2.88
CA THR A 289 -8.55 13.63 1.75
C THR A 289 -8.07 12.27 2.23
N PHE A 290 -8.43 11.19 1.51
CA PHE A 290 -7.80 9.87 1.68
C PHE A 290 -6.53 9.70 0.82
N GLY A 291 -6.19 10.73 0.05
CA GLY A 291 -5.08 10.69 -0.90
C GLY A 291 -5.57 10.79 -2.34
N ALA A 292 -4.69 10.43 -3.25
CA ALA A 292 -4.99 10.25 -4.66
C ALA A 292 -4.45 8.88 -5.08
N PHE A 293 -5.00 8.32 -6.16
CA PHE A 293 -4.49 7.07 -6.71
C PHE A 293 -4.65 7.03 -8.22
N ILE A 294 -3.76 6.29 -8.90
CA ILE A 294 -3.95 5.81 -10.26
C ILE A 294 -4.36 4.34 -10.26
N GLN A 295 -5.17 3.94 -11.24
CA GLN A 295 -5.51 2.53 -11.42
C GLN A 295 -4.75 1.96 -12.63
N MET A 296 -3.94 0.94 -12.38
CA MET A 296 -3.28 0.16 -13.42
C MET A 296 -4.29 -0.79 -14.09
N ARG A 297 -4.34 -0.77 -15.42
CA ARG A 297 -5.30 -1.52 -16.25
C ARG A 297 -4.62 -2.52 -17.18
N SER A 298 -3.30 -2.66 -17.12
CA SER A 298 -2.54 -3.71 -17.78
C SER A 298 -1.46 -4.25 -16.86
N PRO A 299 -1.07 -5.52 -17.00
CA PRO A 299 -0.01 -6.11 -16.19
C PRO A 299 1.33 -5.40 -16.44
N ILE A 300 2.17 -5.38 -15.42
CA ILE A 300 3.50 -4.76 -15.46
C ILE A 300 4.45 -5.68 -16.23
N PRO A 301 5.23 -5.18 -17.20
CA PRO A 301 5.96 -6.03 -18.14
C PRO A 301 7.15 -6.77 -17.52
N ASN A 302 7.86 -6.16 -16.58
CA ASN A 302 9.04 -6.73 -15.92
C ASN A 302 9.33 -6.03 -14.58
N ARG A 303 10.22 -6.60 -13.77
CA ARG A 303 10.65 -6.02 -12.48
C ARG A 303 11.28 -4.63 -12.59
N LYS A 304 11.92 -4.29 -13.72
CA LYS A 304 12.48 -2.93 -13.92
C LYS A 304 11.38 -1.88 -14.02
N ALA A 305 10.31 -2.19 -14.77
CA ALA A 305 9.14 -1.33 -14.87
C ALA A 305 8.39 -1.24 -13.54
N LEU A 306 8.29 -2.36 -12.79
CA LEU A 306 7.73 -2.37 -11.44
C LEU A 306 8.49 -1.39 -10.54
N PHE A 307 9.82 -1.52 -10.47
CA PHE A 307 10.68 -0.65 -9.68
C PHE A 307 10.54 0.82 -10.06
N ASP A 308 10.71 1.14 -11.35
CA ASP A 308 10.72 2.54 -11.82
C ASP A 308 9.37 3.23 -11.58
N VAL A 309 8.25 2.53 -11.81
CA VAL A 309 6.92 3.08 -11.53
C VAL A 309 6.75 3.32 -10.04
N SER A 310 7.16 2.36 -9.21
CA SER A 310 6.95 2.42 -7.75
C SER A 310 7.79 3.49 -7.09
N ILE A 311 9.03 3.70 -7.54
CA ILE A 311 9.92 4.69 -6.95
C ILE A 311 9.65 6.13 -7.44
N ALA A 312 9.08 6.29 -8.64
CA ALA A 312 8.84 7.59 -9.23
C ALA A 312 7.86 8.44 -8.41
N GLY A 313 6.80 7.84 -7.86
CA GLY A 313 5.82 8.56 -7.05
C GLY A 313 6.43 9.14 -5.77
N PRO A 314 6.99 8.31 -4.87
CA PRO A 314 7.62 8.76 -3.63
C PRO A 314 8.72 9.81 -3.87
N ILE A 315 9.58 9.64 -4.89
CA ILE A 315 10.61 10.65 -5.20
C ILE A 315 9.97 11.97 -5.64
N ALA A 316 8.98 11.94 -6.53
CA ALA A 316 8.32 13.16 -7.01
C ALA A 316 7.58 13.87 -5.88
N GLY A 317 6.81 13.12 -5.07
CA GLY A 317 6.11 13.64 -3.89
C GLY A 317 7.07 14.22 -2.86
N PHE A 318 8.19 13.56 -2.60
CA PHE A 318 9.23 14.03 -1.68
C PHE A 318 9.88 15.33 -2.16
N ILE A 319 10.27 15.40 -3.44
CA ILE A 319 10.85 16.62 -4.04
C ILE A 319 9.87 17.79 -3.95
N ALA A 320 8.58 17.56 -4.16
CA ALA A 320 7.54 18.59 -4.00
C ALA A 320 7.33 19.00 -2.54
N THR A 321 7.48 18.05 -1.61
CA THR A 321 7.31 18.27 -0.17
C THR A 321 8.39 19.20 0.40
N LEU A 322 9.66 19.02 0.01
CA LEU A 322 10.79 19.77 0.55
C LEU A 322 10.62 21.30 0.49
N PRO A 323 10.36 21.94 -0.67
CA PRO A 323 10.25 23.40 -0.76
C PRO A 323 9.00 23.92 -0.02
N LEU A 324 7.88 23.20 -0.08
CA LEU A 324 6.65 23.60 0.62
C LEU A 324 6.81 23.53 2.14
N LEU A 325 7.45 22.47 2.64
CA LEU A 325 7.77 22.31 4.05
C LEU A 325 8.76 23.38 4.50
N MET A 326 9.85 23.62 3.77
CA MET A 326 10.84 24.64 4.12
C MET A 326 10.23 26.05 4.17
N TRP A 327 9.41 26.40 3.18
CA TRP A 327 8.71 27.69 3.19
C TRP A 327 7.73 27.78 4.34
N GLY A 328 6.96 26.71 4.60
CA GLY A 328 6.04 26.65 5.72
C GLY A 328 6.75 26.83 7.06
N LEU A 329 7.84 26.11 7.29
CA LEU A 329 8.65 26.19 8.51
C LEU A 329 9.23 27.59 8.72
N ALA A 330 9.65 28.28 7.67
CA ALA A 330 10.14 29.64 7.76
C ALA A 330 9.07 30.67 8.19
N HIS A 331 7.78 30.32 8.06
CA HIS A 331 6.64 31.13 8.50
C HIS A 331 5.94 30.57 9.74
N SER A 332 6.51 29.54 10.35
CA SER A 332 6.02 28.95 11.60
C SER A 332 6.56 29.73 12.81
N GLU A 333 5.84 29.66 13.93
CA GLU A 333 6.24 30.34 15.17
C GLU A 333 6.87 29.34 16.15
N VAL A 334 7.89 29.78 16.89
CA VAL A 334 8.56 28.95 17.89
C VAL A 334 7.92 29.19 19.25
N VAL A 335 7.37 28.13 19.84
CA VAL A 335 6.57 28.19 21.08
C VAL A 335 7.23 27.29 22.14
N PRO A 336 7.10 27.57 23.45
CA PRO A 336 7.63 26.68 24.50
C PRO A 336 7.03 25.27 24.43
N LEU A 337 7.86 24.25 24.66
CA LEU A 337 7.41 22.85 24.77
C LEU A 337 6.41 22.71 25.92
N THR A 338 5.17 22.33 25.60
CA THR A 338 4.09 22.06 26.56
C THR A 338 3.81 20.55 26.62
N GLU A 339 3.36 20.03 27.77
CA GLU A 339 3.17 18.59 28.07
C GLU A 339 2.14 17.85 27.18
N LYS A 340 1.42 18.53 26.26
CA LYS A 340 0.40 17.95 25.36
C LYS A 340 0.80 18.00 23.88
N THR A 341 2.04 17.69 23.56
CA THR A 341 2.54 17.60 22.18
C THR A 341 2.38 16.16 21.65
N GLY A 342 1.85 16.01 20.44
CA GLY A 342 1.67 14.69 19.79
C GLY A 342 1.67 14.84 18.26
N LEU A 343 2.03 13.79 17.52
CA LEU A 343 2.18 13.82 16.04
C LEU A 343 0.93 14.28 15.27
N LEU A 344 -0.25 14.16 15.89
CA LEU A 344 -1.55 14.52 15.34
C LEU A 344 -2.22 15.70 16.07
N ASN A 345 -1.49 16.37 16.97
CA ASN A 345 -1.99 17.55 17.66
C ASN A 345 -1.56 18.80 16.87
N PRO A 346 -2.50 19.54 16.24
CA PRO A 346 -2.17 20.64 15.34
C PRO A 346 -1.51 21.84 16.04
N ASP A 347 -1.61 21.94 17.36
CA ASP A 347 -1.22 23.14 18.10
C ASP A 347 0.29 23.26 18.33
N THR A 348 1.03 22.14 18.41
CA THR A 348 2.49 22.16 18.63
C THR A 348 3.17 20.88 18.14
N LEU A 349 4.15 21.02 17.25
CA LEU A 349 4.96 19.92 16.75
C LEU A 349 6.31 19.86 17.49
N ASN A 350 6.68 18.67 17.97
CA ASN A 350 8.05 18.40 18.41
C ASN A 350 8.88 17.90 17.22
N PRO A 351 9.89 18.65 16.74
CA PRO A 351 10.67 18.24 15.58
C PRO A 351 11.47 16.95 15.79
N LYS A 352 11.65 16.49 17.04
CA LYS A 352 12.38 15.27 17.38
C LYS A 352 11.69 13.97 16.96
N TYR A 353 10.42 14.01 16.55
CA TYR A 353 9.69 12.83 16.06
C TYR A 353 10.32 12.21 14.81
N SER A 354 11.08 12.99 14.03
CA SER A 354 11.70 12.53 12.79
C SER A 354 13.07 13.17 12.62
N ILE A 355 14.09 12.38 12.26
CA ILE A 355 15.43 12.90 11.97
C ILE A 355 15.37 13.93 10.85
N LEU A 356 14.65 13.64 9.76
CA LEU A 356 14.54 14.56 8.63
C LEU A 356 13.87 15.87 9.04
N LEU A 357 12.74 15.77 9.77
CA LEU A 357 11.99 16.94 10.20
C LEU A 357 12.82 17.82 11.14
N ALA A 358 13.59 17.23 12.04
CA ALA A 358 14.50 17.96 12.92
C ALA A 358 15.57 18.71 12.14
N LEU A 359 16.19 18.07 11.14
CA LEU A 359 17.19 18.70 10.29
C LEU A 359 16.61 19.86 9.48
N LEU A 360 15.46 19.67 8.85
CA LEU A 360 14.78 20.71 8.07
C LEU A 360 14.30 21.87 8.96
N SER A 361 13.75 21.56 10.14
CA SER A 361 13.32 22.57 11.11
C SER A 361 14.50 23.39 11.63
N LYS A 362 15.64 22.74 11.91
CA LYS A 362 16.86 23.44 12.33
C LYS A 362 17.43 24.32 11.23
N LEU A 363 17.38 23.83 9.99
CA LEU A 363 17.83 24.59 8.82
C LEU A 363 16.95 25.83 8.57
N ALA A 364 15.64 25.72 8.75
CA ALA A 364 14.69 26.81 8.54
C ALA A 364 14.68 27.85 9.69
N LEU A 365 14.67 27.39 10.95
CA LEU A 365 14.48 28.24 12.13
C LEU A 365 15.79 28.59 12.88
N GLY A 366 16.89 27.91 12.55
CA GLY A 366 18.23 28.24 13.04
C GLY A 366 18.37 28.20 14.57
N SER A 367 18.84 29.31 15.15
CA SER A 367 19.10 29.45 16.59
C SER A 367 17.83 29.60 17.44
N GLN A 368 16.68 29.89 16.82
CA GLN A 368 15.40 30.02 17.53
C GLN A 368 14.93 28.67 18.06
N LEU A 369 15.27 27.59 17.37
CA LEU A 369 14.93 26.23 17.76
C LEU A 369 15.95 25.71 18.79
N THR A 370 15.47 25.51 20.01
CA THR A 370 16.23 25.04 21.18
C THR A 370 15.61 23.77 21.76
N ALA A 371 16.29 23.14 22.72
CA ALA A 371 15.80 21.88 23.30
C ALA A 371 14.51 21.96 24.12
N LYS A 372 14.03 23.17 24.38
CA LYS A 372 12.79 23.46 25.11
C LYS A 372 11.74 24.17 24.24
N SER A 373 11.94 24.24 22.92
CA SER A 373 10.96 24.79 22.00
C SER A 373 10.23 23.72 21.19
N ALA A 374 8.93 23.92 20.99
CA ALA A 374 8.10 23.31 19.97
C ALA A 374 7.86 24.31 18.83
N ILE A 375 7.21 23.85 17.76
CA ILE A 375 6.88 24.68 16.59
C ILE A 375 5.36 24.71 16.44
N ASP A 376 4.77 25.90 16.45
CA ASP A 376 3.42 26.11 15.96
C ASP A 376 3.47 26.24 14.43
N LEU A 377 2.89 25.25 13.75
CA LEU A 377 3.11 25.07 12.32
C LEU A 377 2.17 25.95 11.51
N HIS A 378 2.75 26.74 10.60
CA HIS A 378 1.98 27.35 9.53
C HIS A 378 1.20 26.27 8.76
N PRO A 379 -0.06 26.51 8.30
CA PRO A 379 -0.86 25.49 7.61
C PRO A 379 -0.17 24.84 6.41
N LEU A 380 0.71 25.57 5.70
CA LEU A 380 1.53 24.99 4.64
C LEU A 380 2.63 24.04 5.17
N ALA A 381 3.21 24.34 6.33
CA ALA A 381 4.18 23.47 7.00
C ALA A 381 3.52 22.16 7.44
N VAL A 382 2.27 22.22 7.93
CA VAL A 382 1.46 21.03 8.23
C VAL A 382 1.27 20.17 6.97
N ALA A 383 0.93 20.78 5.83
CA ALA A 383 0.80 20.05 4.57
C ALA A 383 2.13 19.38 4.14
N GLY A 384 3.26 20.09 4.28
CA GLY A 384 4.58 19.53 4.02
C GLY A 384 4.95 18.37 4.97
N PHE A 385 4.64 18.50 6.25
CA PHE A 385 4.86 17.46 7.24
C PHE A 385 4.03 16.20 6.93
N LEU A 386 2.74 16.38 6.57
CA LEU A 386 1.91 15.29 6.09
C LEU A 386 2.46 14.67 4.79
N GLY A 387 3.05 15.48 3.90
CA GLY A 387 3.76 14.98 2.71
C GLY A 387 4.92 14.04 3.05
N LEU A 388 5.70 14.33 4.09
CA LEU A 388 6.74 13.43 4.59
C LEU A 388 6.13 12.12 5.13
N ILE A 389 5.03 12.21 5.89
CA ILE A 389 4.32 11.03 6.40
C ILE A 389 3.81 10.17 5.25
N VAL A 390 3.14 10.76 4.26
CA VAL A 390 2.62 10.03 3.08
C VAL A 390 3.76 9.35 2.31
N THR A 391 4.88 10.06 2.12
CA THR A 391 6.08 9.49 1.48
C THR A 391 6.60 8.29 2.27
N ALA A 392 6.72 8.40 3.60
CA ALA A 392 7.17 7.31 4.44
C ALA A 392 6.21 6.11 4.40
N LEU A 393 4.90 6.35 4.47
CA LEU A 393 3.91 5.28 4.40
C LEU A 393 3.98 4.54 3.07
N ASN A 394 4.07 5.27 1.96
CA ASN A 394 4.20 4.66 0.64
C ASN A 394 5.52 3.90 0.50
N LEU A 395 6.62 4.38 1.08
CA LEU A 395 7.91 3.69 1.08
C LEU A 395 8.00 2.51 2.05
N MET A 396 7.01 2.26 2.91
CA MET A 396 7.02 1.08 3.77
C MET A 396 7.11 -0.20 2.92
N PRO A 397 8.05 -1.12 3.21
CA PRO A 397 8.30 -2.28 2.37
C PRO A 397 7.27 -3.39 2.63
N VAL A 398 5.98 -3.10 2.39
CA VAL A 398 4.86 -3.94 2.78
C VAL A 398 3.84 -4.06 1.65
N GLY A 399 3.74 -5.25 1.05
CA GLY A 399 2.62 -5.61 0.18
C GLY A 399 2.52 -4.74 -1.06
N GLN A 400 1.32 -4.17 -1.27
CA GLN A 400 0.96 -3.34 -2.43
C GLN A 400 1.39 -1.87 -2.32
N LEU A 401 2.09 -1.47 -1.25
CA LEU A 401 2.65 -0.13 -1.13
C LEU A 401 3.86 0.00 -2.07
N ASP A 402 4.19 1.24 -2.47
CA ASP A 402 5.31 1.53 -3.37
C ASP A 402 6.63 0.90 -2.88
N GLY A 403 6.90 0.96 -1.58
CA GLY A 403 8.05 0.34 -0.94
C GLY A 403 8.03 -1.18 -1.02
N GLY A 404 6.84 -1.79 -0.94
CA GLY A 404 6.66 -3.23 -1.14
C GLY A 404 7.03 -3.65 -2.55
N HIS A 405 6.57 -2.89 -3.55
CA HIS A 405 6.93 -3.09 -4.96
C HIS A 405 8.41 -2.84 -5.25
N ILE A 406 9.03 -1.84 -4.61
CA ILE A 406 10.48 -1.59 -4.68
C ILE A 406 11.25 -2.83 -4.18
N VAL A 407 10.91 -3.32 -2.99
CA VAL A 407 11.60 -4.48 -2.39
C VAL A 407 11.33 -5.77 -3.17
N HIS A 408 10.11 -5.97 -3.69
CA HIS A 408 9.80 -7.08 -4.60
C HIS A 408 10.63 -6.99 -5.86
N ALA A 409 10.66 -5.82 -6.50
CA ALA A 409 11.47 -5.65 -7.69
C ALA A 409 12.95 -5.92 -7.42
N MET A 410 13.50 -5.54 -6.26
CA MET A 410 14.91 -5.78 -5.86
C MET A 410 15.21 -7.24 -5.55
N PHE A 411 14.44 -7.87 -4.67
CA PHE A 411 14.81 -9.15 -4.06
C PHE A 411 13.91 -10.32 -4.43
N GLY A 412 12.92 -10.09 -5.29
CA GLY A 412 11.90 -11.06 -5.68
C GLY A 412 10.80 -11.23 -4.63
N GLN A 413 9.71 -11.89 -5.04
CA GLN A 413 8.47 -11.95 -4.26
C GLN A 413 8.64 -12.59 -2.88
N ARG A 414 9.47 -13.64 -2.77
CA ARG A 414 9.65 -14.35 -1.47
C ARG A 414 10.33 -13.49 -0.43
N THR A 415 11.44 -12.87 -0.82
CA THR A 415 12.22 -12.02 0.07
C THR A 415 11.42 -10.79 0.44
N ALA A 416 10.67 -10.20 -0.49
CA ALA A 416 9.79 -9.08 -0.21
C ALA A 416 8.66 -9.42 0.77
N MET A 417 8.05 -10.60 0.67
CA MET A 417 7.08 -11.06 1.68
C MET A 417 7.73 -11.18 3.06
N ALA A 418 8.94 -11.74 3.15
CA ALA A 418 9.66 -11.86 4.42
C ALA A 418 10.00 -10.48 5.01
N ILE A 419 10.52 -9.57 4.18
CA ILE A 419 10.82 -8.18 4.58
C ILE A 419 9.54 -7.48 5.05
N GLY A 420 8.44 -7.62 4.31
CA GLY A 420 7.17 -7.00 4.70
C GLY A 420 6.59 -7.54 6.00
N GLN A 421 6.77 -8.84 6.28
CA GLN A 421 6.39 -9.41 7.58
C GLN A 421 7.25 -8.83 8.72
N ILE A 422 8.56 -8.70 8.50
CA ILE A 422 9.50 -8.11 9.46
C ILE A 422 9.14 -6.64 9.70
N SER A 423 8.89 -5.87 8.64
CA SER A 423 8.55 -4.44 8.75
C SER A 423 7.22 -4.19 9.46
N ARG A 424 6.21 -5.07 9.29
CA ARG A 424 4.99 -5.02 10.11
C ARG A 424 5.28 -5.23 11.57
N LEU A 425 6.07 -6.26 11.91
CA LEU A 425 6.45 -6.55 13.28
C LEU A 425 7.23 -5.40 13.91
N LEU A 426 8.21 -4.85 13.18
CA LEU A 426 9.00 -3.71 13.64
C LEU A 426 8.14 -2.46 13.86
N LEU A 427 7.22 -2.14 12.94
CA LEU A 427 6.31 -1.01 13.14
C LEU A 427 5.36 -1.23 14.32
N LEU A 428 4.87 -2.46 14.51
CA LEU A 428 4.05 -2.81 15.67
C LEU A 428 4.85 -2.64 16.97
N LEU A 429 6.11 -3.09 17.02
CA LEU A 429 6.97 -2.88 18.18
C LEU A 429 7.27 -1.40 18.42
N LEU A 430 7.51 -0.63 17.36
CA LEU A 430 7.71 0.81 17.44
C LEU A 430 6.44 1.52 17.96
N SER A 431 5.25 1.03 17.59
CA SER A 431 3.99 1.58 18.08
C SER A 431 3.75 1.39 19.58
N LEU A 432 4.49 0.48 20.24
CA LEU A 432 4.46 0.34 21.71
C LEU A 432 5.31 1.41 22.42
N VAL A 433 6.23 2.04 21.69
CA VAL A 433 7.08 3.13 22.17
C VAL A 433 6.46 4.47 21.81
N GLN A 434 5.81 4.56 20.64
CA GLN A 434 5.16 5.75 20.13
C GLN A 434 3.74 5.43 19.67
N ASP A 435 2.77 5.85 20.47
CA ASP A 435 1.34 5.55 20.27
C ASP A 435 0.82 5.99 18.89
N GLU A 436 1.47 6.98 18.26
CA GLU A 436 1.04 7.55 16.98
C GLU A 436 1.23 6.60 15.78
N PHE A 437 2.13 5.62 15.88
CA PHE A 437 2.30 4.60 14.85
C PHE A 437 1.31 3.44 14.97
N LEU A 438 0.52 3.37 16.05
CA LEU A 438 -0.41 2.25 16.28
C LEU A 438 -1.45 2.13 15.17
N LEU A 439 -2.04 3.25 14.75
CA LEU A 439 -3.02 3.28 13.65
C LEU A 439 -2.40 2.71 12.36
N TRP A 440 -1.17 3.13 12.04
CA TRP A 440 -0.46 2.66 10.86
C TRP A 440 -0.07 1.19 10.96
N ALA A 441 0.39 0.72 12.12
CA ALA A 441 0.69 -0.69 12.37
C ALA A 441 -0.55 -1.58 12.15
N ILE A 442 -1.72 -1.14 12.61
CA ILE A 442 -3.00 -1.83 12.38
C ILE A 442 -3.34 -1.88 10.88
N ILE A 443 -3.23 -0.74 10.17
CA ILE A 443 -3.51 -0.68 8.73
C ILE A 443 -2.58 -1.65 7.97
N LEU A 444 -1.28 -1.63 8.25
CA LEU A 444 -0.31 -2.50 7.57
C LEU A 444 -0.56 -3.99 7.81
N LEU A 445 -1.10 -4.37 8.97
CA LEU A 445 -1.44 -5.77 9.27
C LEU A 445 -2.49 -6.34 8.31
N PHE A 446 -3.38 -5.49 7.82
CA PHE A 446 -4.49 -5.88 6.95
C PHE A 446 -4.19 -5.79 5.46
N ILE A 447 -3.13 -5.10 5.06
CA ILE A 447 -2.67 -5.11 3.68
C ILE A 447 -2.18 -6.53 3.34
N PRO A 448 -2.47 -7.10 2.17
CA PRO A 448 -1.87 -8.38 1.74
C PRO A 448 -0.36 -8.23 1.48
N LEU A 449 0.46 -9.20 1.88
CA LEU A 449 1.90 -9.21 1.55
C LEU A 449 2.18 -9.69 0.12
N ILE A 450 1.24 -10.44 -0.46
CA ILE A 450 1.38 -10.98 -1.82
C ILE A 450 0.90 -9.90 -2.78
N ASP A 451 1.81 -9.46 -3.63
CA ASP A 451 1.54 -8.56 -4.75
C ASP A 451 1.33 -9.31 -6.09
N GLU A 452 0.74 -8.63 -7.07
CA GLU A 452 0.60 -9.15 -8.44
C GLU A 452 1.97 -9.14 -9.16
N PRO A 453 2.54 -10.31 -9.50
CA PRO A 453 3.87 -10.36 -10.10
C PRO A 453 3.88 -9.79 -11.52
N ALA A 454 5.01 -9.21 -11.91
CA ALA A 454 5.24 -8.77 -13.27
C ALA A 454 5.22 -9.95 -14.26
N LEU A 455 4.96 -9.67 -15.54
CA LEU A 455 5.00 -10.69 -16.59
C LEU A 455 6.38 -11.36 -16.71
N ASN A 456 7.45 -10.61 -16.46
CA ASN A 456 8.78 -11.16 -16.24
C ASN A 456 9.28 -10.78 -14.84
N ASP A 457 9.11 -11.72 -13.90
CA ASP A 457 9.47 -11.56 -12.48
C ASP A 457 10.83 -12.21 -12.13
N VAL A 458 11.50 -12.83 -13.10
CA VAL A 458 12.78 -13.52 -12.89
C VAL A 458 13.97 -12.63 -13.23
N THR A 459 13.83 -11.73 -14.21
CA THR A 459 14.92 -10.83 -14.58
C THR A 459 15.23 -9.85 -13.46
N GLU A 460 16.47 -9.85 -13.00
CA GLU A 460 17.01 -8.94 -11.98
C GLU A 460 17.16 -7.50 -12.50
N LEU A 461 17.27 -6.58 -11.54
CA LEU A 461 17.57 -5.17 -11.79
C LEU A 461 19.05 -4.96 -12.10
N ASP A 462 19.38 -3.76 -12.55
CA ASP A 462 20.75 -3.27 -12.63
C ASP A 462 21.17 -2.58 -11.32
N ASN A 463 22.48 -2.63 -11.05
CA ASN A 463 23.08 -2.09 -9.82
C ASN A 463 22.67 -0.64 -9.50
N GLY A 464 22.40 0.19 -10.51
CA GLY A 464 21.98 1.58 -10.30
C GLY A 464 20.60 1.68 -9.65
N ARG A 465 19.65 0.85 -10.08
CA ARG A 465 18.32 0.76 -9.47
C ARG A 465 18.39 0.17 -8.07
N ASP A 466 19.24 -0.82 -7.84
CA ASP A 466 19.42 -1.38 -6.49
C ASP A 466 19.91 -0.32 -5.50
N ILE A 467 20.90 0.50 -5.89
CA ILE A 467 21.37 1.62 -5.06
C ILE A 467 20.23 2.61 -4.80
N LEU A 468 19.44 2.96 -5.82
CA LEU A 468 18.33 3.90 -5.66
C LEU A 468 17.24 3.35 -4.72
N GLY A 469 16.98 2.04 -4.77
CA GLY A 469 16.05 1.37 -3.87
C GLY A 469 16.56 1.37 -2.43
N LEU A 470 17.84 1.12 -2.21
CA LEU A 470 18.47 1.23 -0.89
C LEU A 470 18.41 2.67 -0.35
N LEU A 471 18.62 3.68 -1.20
CA LEU A 471 18.47 5.09 -0.82
C LEU A 471 17.02 5.42 -0.44
N ALA A 472 16.03 4.86 -1.14
CA ALA A 472 14.62 5.03 -0.78
C ALA A 472 14.30 4.38 0.58
N MET A 473 14.84 3.20 0.88
CA MET A 473 14.72 2.57 2.20
C MET A 473 15.45 3.38 3.29
N ALA A 474 16.60 3.96 2.98
CA ALA A 474 17.30 4.86 3.90
C ALA A 474 16.47 6.13 4.18
N LEU A 475 15.86 6.71 3.15
CA LEU A 475 14.96 7.86 3.28
C LEU A 475 13.77 7.53 4.21
N LEU A 476 13.14 6.36 4.04
CA LEU A 476 12.09 5.89 4.95
C LEU A 476 12.57 5.90 6.41
N VAL A 477 13.72 5.30 6.68
CA VAL A 477 14.28 5.21 8.04
C VAL A 477 14.52 6.60 8.63
N VAL A 478 15.05 7.53 7.83
CA VAL A 478 15.33 8.91 8.26
C VAL A 478 14.04 9.72 8.50
N ILE A 479 12.94 9.40 7.82
CA ILE A 479 11.64 10.03 8.06
C ILE A 479 10.96 9.43 9.31
N VAL A 480 10.97 8.11 9.48
CA VAL A 480 10.19 7.42 10.53
C VAL A 480 10.88 7.43 11.89
N LEU A 481 12.22 7.34 11.94
CA LEU A 481 12.92 7.22 13.21
C LEU A 481 13.02 8.57 13.94
N PRO A 482 12.83 8.58 15.27
CA PRO A 482 13.04 9.76 16.08
C PRO A 482 14.52 10.17 16.12
N LEU A 483 14.76 11.45 16.38
CA LEU A 483 16.11 12.01 16.44
C LEU A 483 16.93 11.36 17.57
N PRO A 484 18.07 10.69 17.28
CA PRO A 484 18.95 10.16 18.31
C PRO A 484 19.53 11.28 19.18
N GLN A 485 19.66 11.03 20.49
CA GLN A 485 20.16 12.03 21.45
C GLN A 485 21.54 12.61 21.08
N ALA A 486 22.42 11.80 20.49
CA ALA A 486 23.74 12.25 20.04
C ALA A 486 23.65 13.35 18.96
N ILE A 487 22.73 13.19 18.01
CA ILE A 487 22.50 14.18 16.93
C ILE A 487 21.74 15.39 17.49
N ALA A 488 20.78 15.15 18.39
CA ALA A 488 20.05 16.20 19.11
C ALA A 488 21.02 17.16 19.84
N ASN A 489 21.97 16.61 20.59
CA ASN A 489 23.01 17.37 21.28
C ASN A 489 23.91 18.15 20.31
N LEU A 490 24.31 17.55 19.18
CA LEU A 490 25.11 18.21 18.14
C LEU A 490 24.38 19.40 17.53
N LEU A 491 23.07 19.25 17.29
CA LEU A 491 22.22 20.29 16.70
C LEU A 491 21.71 21.31 17.74
N GLN A 492 22.00 21.11 19.04
CA GLN A 492 21.52 21.92 20.16
C GLN A 492 19.97 21.98 20.25
N ILE A 493 19.32 20.85 19.97
CA ILE A 493 17.85 20.70 19.98
C ILE A 493 17.45 19.49 20.78
#